data_AF-A0A484HED6-F1
#
_entry.id   AF-A0A484HED6-F1
#
_cell.length_a   1.000
_cell.length_b   1.000
_cell.length_c   1.000
_cell.angle_alpha   90.00
_cell.angle_beta   90.00
_cell.angle_gamma   90.00
#
_symmetry.space_group_name_H-M   'P 1'
#
loop_
_entity.id
_entity.type
_entity.pdbx_description
1 polymer ?
#
loop_
_entity_poly.entity_id
_entity_poly.type
_entity_poly.pdbx_seq_one_letter_code
_entity_poly.pdbx_strand_id
1 'polypeptide(L)'
;MKGYTQVYTGNGKGKTTASLGLSLRAAGAGLKVYIAQFAKMGDYSEIKALERFPDLITIEQFGLGKFIKGKPSEKDIASAKTGLEKAKAALSSGEYDVVILEEANVAVTCGLFDVQTLLDIVETKPDHVELLITGRGAAPEIIEKADLVTEMKEIKHYFSKGVNARTGIEM
;
A
#
# COMPACT_ATOMS: atom_id res chain seq x y z
N MET A 1 -13.56 -17.01 3.96
CA MET A 1 -12.30 -17.04 4.74
C MET A 1 -12.34 -15.85 5.70
N LYS A 2 -11.80 -15.95 6.92
CA LYS A 2 -11.63 -14.76 7.77
C LYS A 2 -10.42 -13.97 7.27
N GLY A 3 -10.57 -12.67 7.06
CA GLY A 3 -9.51 -11.75 6.65
C GLY A 3 -8.92 -11.00 7.83
N TYR A 4 -7.61 -10.80 7.81
CA TYR A 4 -6.85 -10.13 8.86
C TYR A 4 -6.27 -8.80 8.38
N THR A 5 -5.73 -8.02 9.30
CA THR A 5 -5.01 -6.78 9.01
C THR A 5 -3.51 -7.00 9.14
N GLN A 6 -2.78 -6.73 8.06
CA GLN A 6 -1.33 -6.82 8.00
C GLN A 6 -0.71 -5.43 7.85
N VAL A 7 0.48 -5.24 8.44
CA VAL A 7 1.29 -4.03 8.29
C VAL A 7 2.71 -4.39 7.89
N TYR A 8 3.16 -3.93 6.72
CA TYR A 8 4.55 -4.05 6.29
C TYR A 8 5.24 -2.69 6.37
N THR A 9 6.08 -2.50 7.39
CA THR A 9 6.75 -1.23 7.70
C THR A 9 8.27 -1.38 7.83
N GLY A 10 8.94 -0.38 8.40
CA GLY A 10 10.39 -0.38 8.61
C GLY A 10 11.19 0.26 7.48
N ASN A 11 12.46 0.51 7.76
CA ASN A 11 13.33 1.31 6.89
C ASN A 11 14.03 0.54 5.77
N GLY A 12 14.01 -0.79 5.80
CA GLY A 12 14.59 -1.66 4.78
C GLY A 12 13.77 -1.71 3.50
N LYS A 13 14.45 -2.06 2.40
CA LYS A 13 13.81 -2.44 1.14
C LYS A 13 12.98 -3.71 1.34
N GLY A 14 11.79 -3.76 0.76
CA GLY A 14 11.00 -4.99 0.70
C GLY A 14 9.48 -4.82 0.77
N LYS A 15 8.99 -3.67 1.27
CA LYS A 15 7.58 -3.51 1.70
C LYS A 15 6.62 -3.71 0.54
N THR A 16 6.78 -2.87 -0.48
CA THR A 16 6.03 -2.95 -1.74
C THR A 16 6.24 -4.29 -2.44
N THR A 17 7.46 -4.81 -2.53
CA THR A 17 7.71 -6.10 -3.19
C THR A 17 7.06 -7.28 -2.47
N ALA A 18 6.95 -7.23 -1.13
CA ALA A 18 6.26 -8.26 -0.36
C ALA A 18 4.75 -8.15 -0.54
N SER A 19 4.18 -6.93 -0.58
CA SER A 19 2.75 -6.74 -0.85
C SER A 19 2.39 -7.22 -2.26
N LEU A 20 3.22 -6.94 -3.27
CA LEU A 20 3.04 -7.45 -4.62
C LEU A 20 3.14 -8.99 -4.69
N GLY A 21 4.07 -9.58 -3.93
CA GLY A 21 4.18 -11.03 -3.80
C GLY A 21 2.93 -11.65 -3.16
N LEU A 22 2.32 -10.98 -2.18
CA LEU A 22 1.04 -11.37 -1.61
C LEU A 22 -0.08 -11.28 -2.67
N SER A 23 -0.14 -10.19 -3.44
CA SER A 23 -1.12 -10.03 -4.52
C SER A 23 -1.05 -11.16 -5.54
N LEU A 24 0.16 -11.53 -5.97
CA LEU A 24 0.36 -12.64 -6.91
C LEU A 24 -0.05 -13.99 -6.30
N ARG A 25 0.21 -14.21 -5.01
CA ARG A 25 -0.24 -15.42 -4.31
C ARG A 25 -1.76 -15.49 -4.24
N ALA A 26 -2.42 -14.38 -3.90
CA ALA A 26 -3.88 -14.30 -3.84
C ALA A 26 -4.51 -14.55 -5.21
N ALA A 27 -4.03 -13.87 -6.26
CA ALA A 27 -4.48 -14.08 -7.62
C ALA A 27 -4.23 -15.51 -8.12
N GLY A 28 -3.08 -16.11 -7.80
CA GLY A 28 -2.80 -17.51 -8.11
C GLY A 28 -3.76 -18.51 -7.43
N ALA A 29 -4.39 -18.11 -6.32
CA ALA A 29 -5.45 -18.87 -5.65
C ALA A 29 -6.86 -18.53 -6.15
N GLY A 30 -7.00 -17.68 -7.17
CA GLY A 30 -8.28 -17.24 -7.73
C GLY A 30 -8.97 -16.12 -6.94
N LEU A 31 -8.28 -15.51 -5.97
CA LEU A 31 -8.81 -14.38 -5.19
C LEU A 31 -8.60 -13.06 -5.92
N LYS A 32 -9.52 -12.12 -5.72
CA LYS A 32 -9.47 -10.78 -6.30
C LYS A 32 -8.77 -9.79 -5.37
N VAL A 33 -7.87 -9.00 -5.94
CA VAL A 33 -7.01 -8.06 -5.22
C VAL A 33 -7.24 -6.64 -5.72
N TYR A 34 -7.42 -5.72 -4.79
CA TYR A 34 -7.42 -4.29 -5.06
C TYR A 34 -6.20 -3.62 -4.42
N ILE A 35 -5.47 -2.80 -5.18
CA ILE A 35 -4.27 -2.10 -4.71
C ILE A 35 -4.45 -0.59 -4.95
N ALA A 36 -4.50 0.18 -3.86
CA ALA A 36 -4.42 1.64 -3.89
C ALA A 36 -3.00 2.08 -3.57
N GLN A 37 -2.29 2.69 -4.52
CA GLN A 37 -0.96 3.26 -4.31
C GLN A 37 -1.04 4.74 -3.94
N PHE A 38 -0.71 5.10 -2.71
CA PHE A 38 -0.71 6.48 -2.24
C PHE A 38 0.62 7.19 -2.52
N ALA A 39 0.56 8.50 -2.76
CA ALA A 39 1.71 9.35 -3.08
C ALA A 39 2.52 8.89 -4.32
N LYS A 40 1.96 8.00 -5.13
CA LYS A 40 2.55 7.50 -6.38
C LYS A 40 1.71 7.87 -7.59
N MET A 41 2.40 8.16 -8.68
CA MET A 41 1.84 8.25 -10.03
C MET A 41 3.00 8.08 -11.01
N GLY A 42 2.81 7.30 -12.07
CA GLY A 42 3.82 7.13 -13.10
C GLY A 42 3.88 5.71 -13.63
N ASP A 43 4.90 5.48 -14.45
CA ASP A 43 5.10 4.23 -15.17
C ASP A 43 6.03 3.29 -14.38
N TYR A 44 5.46 2.38 -13.58
CA TYR A 44 6.22 1.47 -12.72
C TYR A 44 6.20 0.04 -13.27
N SER A 45 7.33 -0.67 -13.13
CA SER A 45 7.49 -2.03 -13.67
C SER A 45 6.50 -3.04 -13.08
N GLU A 46 6.14 -2.90 -11.80
CA GLU A 46 5.14 -3.75 -11.16
C GLU A 46 3.75 -3.59 -11.77
N ILE A 47 3.36 -2.38 -12.18
CA ILE A 47 2.02 -2.14 -12.77
C ILE A 47 1.92 -2.90 -14.09
N LYS A 48 2.91 -2.77 -14.97
CA LYS A 48 3.00 -3.53 -16.23
C LYS A 48 2.95 -5.04 -16.02
N ALA A 49 3.56 -5.52 -14.94
CA ALA A 49 3.54 -6.94 -14.62
C ALA A 49 2.15 -7.39 -14.15
N LEU A 50 1.47 -6.59 -13.32
CA LEU A 50 0.15 -6.89 -12.77
C LEU A 50 -0.98 -6.73 -13.80
N GLU A 51 -0.84 -5.86 -14.80
CA GLU A 51 -1.77 -5.71 -15.93
C GLU A 51 -2.02 -7.02 -16.71
N ARG A 52 -1.15 -8.02 -16.53
CA ARG A 52 -1.30 -9.36 -17.09
C ARG A 52 -2.35 -10.22 -16.37
N PHE A 53 -2.90 -9.73 -15.25
CA PHE A 53 -3.93 -10.39 -14.44
C PHE A 53 -5.18 -9.50 -14.27
N PRO A 54 -5.75 -8.94 -15.35
CA PRO A 54 -6.75 -7.89 -15.25
C PRO A 54 -8.07 -8.35 -14.61
N ASP A 55 -8.37 -9.66 -14.66
CA ASP A 55 -9.59 -10.22 -14.06
C ASP A 55 -9.47 -10.43 -12.54
N LEU A 56 -8.23 -10.37 -12.01
CA LEU A 56 -7.92 -10.71 -10.62
C LEU A 56 -7.28 -9.57 -9.84
N ILE A 57 -6.57 -8.65 -10.50
CA ILE A 57 -5.83 -7.59 -9.81
C ILE A 57 -6.18 -6.24 -10.42
N THR A 58 -6.76 -5.38 -9.60
CA THR A 58 -6.99 -3.96 -9.89
C THR A 58 -5.94 -3.13 -9.15
N ILE A 59 -5.23 -2.25 -9.86
CA ILE A 59 -4.27 -1.32 -9.27
C ILE A 59 -4.60 0.12 -9.71
N GLU A 60 -4.72 1.03 -8.75
CA GLU A 60 -4.97 2.45 -8.98
C GLU A 60 -3.93 3.30 -8.23
N GLN A 61 -3.49 4.39 -8.86
CA GLN A 61 -2.49 5.30 -8.31
C GLN A 61 -3.09 6.64 -7.87
N PHE A 62 -2.73 7.09 -6.68
CA PHE A 62 -3.26 8.27 -6.02
C PHE A 62 -2.11 9.17 -5.56
N GLY A 63 -1.54 9.89 -6.51
CA GLY A 63 -0.49 10.87 -6.31
C GLY A 63 -0.28 11.76 -7.54
N LEU A 64 0.71 12.65 -7.47
CA LEU A 64 0.97 13.64 -8.52
C LEU A 64 2.30 13.42 -9.28
N GLY A 65 2.95 12.27 -9.07
CA GLY A 65 4.17 11.88 -9.80
C GLY A 65 5.40 12.63 -9.35
N LYS A 66 5.34 13.19 -8.15
CA LYS A 66 6.41 13.96 -7.50
C LYS A 66 6.46 13.64 -6.02
N PHE A 67 7.64 13.75 -5.43
CA PHE A 67 7.78 13.65 -3.98
C PHE A 67 7.11 14.83 -3.27
N ILE A 68 6.40 14.53 -2.19
CA ILE A 68 5.88 15.54 -1.27
C ILE A 68 7.03 15.97 -0.36
N LYS A 69 7.40 17.25 -0.43
CA LYS A 69 8.43 17.85 0.41
C LYS A 69 7.78 18.88 1.33
N GLY A 70 7.82 18.64 2.64
CA GLY A 70 7.14 19.50 3.61
C GLY A 70 5.62 19.33 3.55
N LYS A 71 4.88 20.45 3.66
CA LYS A 71 3.42 20.44 3.68
C LYS A 71 2.86 20.03 2.30
N PRO A 72 1.91 19.07 2.24
CA PRO A 72 1.30 18.66 0.98
C PRO A 72 0.44 19.78 0.39
N SER A 73 0.31 19.80 -0.94
CA SER A 73 -0.61 20.71 -1.61
C SER A 73 -2.05 20.20 -1.52
N GLU A 74 -3.02 21.09 -1.77
CA GLU A 74 -4.43 20.71 -1.82
C GLU A 74 -4.70 19.60 -2.87
N LYS A 75 -3.94 19.59 -3.98
CA LYS A 75 -4.04 18.54 -5.00
C LYS A 75 -3.51 17.20 -4.51
N ASP A 76 -2.46 17.20 -3.70
CA ASP A 76 -1.93 15.97 -3.11
C ASP A 76 -2.96 15.37 -2.13
N ILE A 77 -3.56 16.22 -1.28
CA ILE A 77 -4.61 15.84 -0.33
C ILE A 77 -5.85 15.32 -1.07
N ALA A 78 -6.30 16.04 -2.11
CA ALA A 78 -7.46 15.62 -2.90
C ALA A 78 -7.23 14.28 -3.61
N SER A 79 -6.03 14.04 -4.14
CA SER A 79 -5.67 12.77 -4.76
C SER A 79 -5.71 11.63 -3.74
N ALA A 80 -5.12 11.83 -2.56
CA ALA A 80 -5.15 10.84 -1.49
C ALA A 80 -6.58 10.57 -0.97
N LYS A 81 -7.41 11.62 -0.87
CA LYS A 81 -8.84 11.47 -0.51
C LYS A 81 -9.57 10.58 -1.51
N THR A 82 -9.38 10.80 -2.81
CA THR A 82 -9.95 9.92 -3.85
C THR A 82 -9.49 8.46 -3.66
N GLY A 83 -8.21 8.25 -3.34
CA GLY A 83 -7.68 6.91 -3.05
C GLY A 83 -8.33 6.24 -1.85
N LEU A 84 -8.59 7.00 -0.79
CA LEU A 84 -9.31 6.50 0.40
C LEU A 84 -10.75 6.11 0.06
N GLU A 85 -11.48 6.93 -0.70
CA GLU A 85 -12.85 6.60 -1.10
C GLU A 85 -12.90 5.34 -1.97
N LYS A 86 -11.97 5.21 -2.91
CA LYS A 86 -11.85 4.02 -3.76
C LYS A 86 -11.51 2.76 -2.95
N ALA A 87 -10.56 2.87 -2.02
CA ALA A 87 -10.20 1.76 -1.13
C ALA A 87 -11.38 1.33 -0.22
N LYS A 88 -12.12 2.29 0.35
CA LYS A 88 -13.32 2.01 1.16
C LYS A 88 -14.43 1.37 0.33
N ALA A 89 -14.60 1.81 -0.92
CA ALA A 89 -15.54 1.18 -1.85
C ALA A 89 -15.11 -0.25 -2.19
N ALA A 90 -13.81 -0.49 -2.44
CA ALA A 90 -13.28 -1.84 -2.70
C ALA A 90 -13.44 -2.77 -1.49
N LEU A 91 -13.21 -2.27 -0.28
CA LEU A 91 -13.43 -3.04 0.96
C LEU A 91 -14.89 -3.47 1.12
N SER A 92 -15.85 -2.60 0.77
CA SER A 92 -17.28 -2.85 1.02
C SER A 92 -18.04 -3.43 -0.18
N SER A 93 -17.43 -3.54 -1.36
CA SER A 93 -18.12 -4.00 -2.58
C SER A 93 -18.48 -5.49 -2.59
N GLY A 94 -17.76 -6.31 -1.81
CA GLY A 94 -17.85 -7.77 -1.89
C GLY A 94 -17.18 -8.36 -3.13
N GLU A 95 -16.48 -7.55 -3.93
CA GLU A 95 -15.78 -8.00 -5.15
C GLU A 95 -14.33 -8.40 -4.90
N TYR A 96 -13.70 -7.92 -3.83
CA TYR A 96 -12.29 -8.11 -3.54
C TYR A 96 -12.10 -8.88 -2.24
N ASP A 97 -11.20 -9.86 -2.27
CA ASP A 97 -10.83 -10.66 -1.10
C ASP A 97 -9.64 -10.04 -0.36
N VAL A 98 -8.79 -9.29 -1.07
CA VAL A 98 -7.60 -8.64 -0.53
C VAL A 98 -7.57 -7.18 -0.98
N VAL A 99 -7.42 -6.26 -0.02
CA VAL A 99 -7.24 -4.83 -0.27
C VAL A 99 -5.90 -4.36 0.28
N ILE A 100 -5.11 -3.70 -0.55
CA ILE A 100 -3.77 -3.22 -0.21
C ILE A 100 -3.74 -1.69 -0.28
N LEU A 101 -3.42 -1.07 0.84
CA LEU A 101 -3.14 0.37 0.96
C LEU A 101 -1.63 0.58 0.91
N GLU A 102 -1.11 0.73 -0.31
CA GLU A 102 0.31 0.82 -0.58
C GLU A 102 0.85 2.23 -0.31
N GLU A 103 1.94 2.33 0.49
CA GLU A 103 2.49 3.59 1.02
C GLU A 103 1.52 4.46 1.85
N ALA A 104 0.42 3.88 2.37
CA ALA A 104 -0.52 4.61 3.21
C ALA A 104 0.09 5.13 4.53
N ASN A 105 1.06 4.42 5.13
CA ASN A 105 1.78 4.95 6.31
C ASN A 105 2.59 6.21 5.97
N VAL A 106 3.17 6.27 4.77
CA VAL A 106 3.88 7.45 4.28
C VAL A 106 2.89 8.58 3.99
N ALA A 107 1.72 8.27 3.42
CA ALA A 107 0.67 9.27 3.20
C ALA A 107 0.23 9.96 4.50
N VAL A 108 0.07 9.20 5.59
CA VAL A 108 -0.17 9.76 6.94
C VAL A 108 1.00 10.63 7.39
N THR A 109 2.23 10.13 7.29
CA THR A 109 3.44 10.87 7.69
C THR A 109 3.61 12.19 6.91
N CYS A 110 3.20 12.19 5.64
CA CYS A 110 3.20 13.38 4.78
C CYS A 110 2.01 14.32 5.02
N GLY A 111 1.07 13.98 5.91
CA GLY A 111 -0.10 14.80 6.20
C GLY A 111 -1.14 14.82 5.08
N LEU A 112 -1.21 13.76 4.25
CA LEU A 112 -2.23 13.62 3.21
C LEU A 112 -3.62 13.30 3.78
N PHE A 113 -3.63 12.57 4.89
CA PHE A 113 -4.81 12.29 5.71
C PHE A 113 -4.35 11.84 7.10
N ASP A 114 -5.26 11.92 8.07
CA ASP A 114 -4.95 11.60 9.47
C ASP A 114 -4.89 10.09 9.71
N VAL A 115 -4.08 9.67 10.67
CA VAL A 115 -3.96 8.27 11.12
C VAL A 115 -5.31 7.67 11.52
N GLN A 116 -6.22 8.49 12.06
CA GLN A 116 -7.58 8.08 12.41
C GLN A 116 -8.31 7.48 11.20
N THR A 117 -8.05 7.97 10.00
CA THR A 117 -8.64 7.42 8.77
C THR A 117 -8.24 5.97 8.54
N LEU A 118 -6.98 5.60 8.83
CA LEU A 118 -6.53 4.21 8.72
C LEU A 118 -7.09 3.35 9.86
N LEU A 119 -7.15 3.88 11.09
CA LEU A 119 -7.77 3.18 12.21
C LEU A 119 -9.24 2.86 11.93
N ASP A 120 -9.98 3.80 11.35
CA ASP A 120 -11.38 3.62 10.96
C ASP A 120 -11.52 2.54 9.88
N ILE A 121 -10.60 2.51 8.90
CA ILE A 121 -10.59 1.45 7.87
C ILE A 121 -10.32 0.08 8.51
N VAL A 122 -9.35 -0.03 9.42
CA VAL A 122 -9.04 -1.29 10.11
C VAL A 122 -10.23 -1.78 10.93
N GLU A 123 -10.95 -0.87 11.59
CA GLU A 123 -12.13 -1.19 12.41
C GLU A 123 -13.34 -1.59 11.55
N THR A 124 -13.53 -0.94 10.41
CA THR A 124 -14.75 -1.08 9.59
C THR A 124 -14.63 -2.04 8.42
N LYS A 125 -13.43 -2.59 8.16
CA LYS A 125 -13.25 -3.58 7.09
C LYS A 125 -14.17 -4.79 7.31
N PRO A 126 -14.75 -5.40 6.26
CA PRO A 126 -15.50 -6.63 6.45
C PRO A 126 -14.62 -7.78 6.95
N ASP A 127 -15.21 -8.66 7.77
CA ASP A 127 -14.53 -9.79 8.41
C ASP A 127 -13.87 -10.77 7.44
N HIS A 128 -14.32 -10.80 6.19
CA HIS A 128 -13.83 -11.73 5.17
C HIS A 128 -12.76 -11.15 4.25
N VAL A 129 -12.46 -9.85 4.36
CA VAL A 129 -11.49 -9.16 3.51
C VAL A 129 -10.16 -9.01 4.26
N GLU A 130 -9.08 -9.45 3.61
CA GLU A 130 -7.71 -9.23 4.05
C GLU A 130 -7.28 -7.79 3.74
N LEU A 131 -6.73 -7.09 4.72
CA LEU A 131 -6.24 -5.72 4.56
C LEU A 131 -4.73 -5.68 4.77
N LEU A 132 -3.98 -5.10 3.83
CA LEU A 132 -2.55 -4.86 3.99
C LEU A 132 -2.24 -3.37 3.88
N ILE A 133 -1.62 -2.81 4.91
CA ILE A 133 -1.12 -1.44 4.94
C ILE A 133 0.40 -1.46 4.83
N THR A 134 0.97 -0.68 3.94
CA THR A 134 2.43 -0.59 3.79
C THR A 134 2.96 0.82 3.93
N GLY A 135 4.27 0.91 4.08
CA GLY A 135 5.02 2.16 4.10
C GLY A 135 5.81 2.33 5.39
N ARG A 136 6.79 3.23 5.34
CA ARG A 136 7.62 3.57 6.51
C ARG A 136 6.79 4.29 7.57
N GLY A 137 7.21 4.20 8.82
CA GLY A 137 6.62 4.98 9.91
C GLY A 137 5.17 4.62 10.21
N ALA A 138 4.83 3.33 10.23
CA ALA A 138 3.52 2.91 10.74
C ALA A 138 3.32 3.46 12.15
N ALA A 139 2.19 4.12 12.39
CA ALA A 139 1.87 4.70 13.68
C ALA A 139 1.69 3.59 14.74
N PRO A 140 2.11 3.77 15.99
CA PRO A 140 1.99 2.75 17.04
C PRO A 140 0.58 2.19 17.20
N GLU A 141 -0.44 3.03 17.09
CA GLU A 141 -1.86 2.66 17.15
C GLU A 141 -2.30 1.76 15.99
N ILE A 142 -1.68 1.89 14.80
CA ILE A 142 -1.93 1.00 13.66
C ILE A 142 -1.24 -0.34 13.88
N ILE A 143 -0.04 -0.33 14.45
CA ILE A 143 0.70 -1.55 14.81
C ILE A 143 -0.07 -2.34 15.85
N GLU A 144 -0.61 -1.68 16.87
CA GLU A 144 -1.39 -2.31 17.94
C GLU A 144 -2.67 -2.96 17.43
N LYS A 145 -3.37 -2.34 16.48
CA LYS A 145 -4.60 -2.89 15.88
C LYS A 145 -4.37 -3.97 14.82
N ALA A 146 -3.17 -4.13 14.29
CA ALA A 146 -2.89 -5.09 13.23
C ALA A 146 -2.71 -6.51 13.78
N ASP A 147 -3.20 -7.50 13.06
CA ASP A 147 -3.05 -8.91 13.42
C ASP A 147 -1.65 -9.45 13.09
N LEU A 148 -0.99 -8.86 12.08
CA LEU A 148 0.37 -9.21 11.67
C LEU A 148 1.14 -7.95 11.33
N VAL A 149 2.32 -7.79 11.95
CA VAL A 149 3.24 -6.69 11.63
C VAL A 149 4.60 -7.26 11.25
N THR A 150 5.12 -6.84 10.10
CA THR A 150 6.48 -7.13 9.67
C THR A 150 7.28 -5.84 9.56
N GLU A 151 8.32 -5.72 10.38
CA GLU A 151 9.31 -4.65 10.24
C GLU A 151 10.45 -5.10 9.32
N MET A 152 10.56 -4.45 8.16
CA MET A 152 11.71 -4.62 7.30
C MET A 152 12.82 -3.72 7.81
N LYS A 153 13.74 -4.30 8.59
CA LYS A 153 14.91 -3.60 9.10
C LYS A 153 16.01 -3.53 8.05
N GLU A 154 16.58 -2.34 7.83
CA GLU A 154 17.74 -2.21 6.95
C GLU A 154 19.00 -2.71 7.66
N ILE A 155 19.40 -3.96 7.39
CA ILE A 155 20.66 -4.51 7.89
C ILE A 155 21.84 -4.04 7.01
N LYS A 156 21.64 -3.99 5.69
CA LYS A 156 22.57 -3.41 4.71
C LYS A 156 21.80 -3.00 3.47
N HIS A 157 22.24 -1.94 2.80
CA HIS A 157 21.71 -1.54 1.49
C HIS A 157 22.84 -1.05 0.58
N TYR A 158 22.93 -1.50 -0.67
CA TYR A 158 24.01 -1.10 -1.60
C TYR A 158 23.93 0.38 -2.01
N PHE A 159 22.80 1.04 -1.80
CA PHE A 159 22.68 2.49 -1.94
C PHE A 159 23.70 3.24 -1.06
N SER A 160 23.99 2.72 0.15
CA SER A 160 25.05 3.28 1.02
C SER A 160 26.45 3.23 0.40
N LYS A 161 26.64 2.41 -0.64
CA LYS A 161 27.88 2.31 -1.43
C LYS A 161 27.81 3.09 -2.75
N GLY A 162 26.81 3.96 -2.92
CA GLY A 162 26.62 4.77 -4.13
C GLY A 162 25.99 4.02 -5.31
N VAL A 163 25.43 2.81 -5.10
CA VAL A 163 24.71 2.10 -6.17
C VAL A 163 23.33 2.74 -6.36
N ASN A 164 23.10 3.30 -7.54
CA ASN A 164 21.82 3.93 -7.93
C ASN A 164 20.73 2.88 -8.17
N ALA A 165 19.48 3.37 -8.29
CA ALA A 165 18.31 2.56 -8.62
C ALA A 165 18.47 1.87 -9.99
N ARG A 166 18.03 0.61 -10.08
CA ARG A 166 18.16 -0.24 -11.28
C ARG A 166 16.79 -0.71 -11.75
N THR A 167 16.59 -0.72 -13.06
CA THR A 167 15.38 -1.25 -13.71
C THR A 167 15.16 -2.73 -13.36
N GLY A 168 13.94 -3.06 -12.97
CA GLY A 168 13.54 -4.40 -12.53
C GLY A 168 13.93 -4.74 -11.09
N ILE A 169 14.60 -3.84 -10.37
CA ILE A 169 15.02 -4.06 -8.97
C ILE A 169 14.51 -2.96 -8.02
N GLU A 170 14.67 -1.69 -8.40
CA GLU A 170 14.13 -0.51 -7.70
C GLU A 170 13.08 0.26 -8.52
N MET A 171 13.19 0.21 -9.86
CA MET A 171 12.37 0.92 -10.85
C MET A 171 11.59 -0.07 -11.71
#